data_AF-A0A816CCI3-F1
#
_entry.id   AF-A0A816CCI3-F1
#
_cell.length_a   1.000
_cell.length_b   1.000
_cell.length_c   1.000
_cell.angle_alpha   90.00
_cell.angle_beta   90.00
_cell.angle_gamma   90.00
#
_symmetry.space_group_name_H-M   'P 1'
#
loop_
_entity.id
_entity.type
_entity.pdbx_description
1 polymer ?
#
loop_
_entity_poly.entity_id
_entity_poly.type
_entity_poly.pdbx_seq_one_letter_code
_entity_poly.pdbx_strand_id
1 'polypeptide(L)'
;QEPPDFYERVLQSFDRLAIYFESVCREEQDIPGPPCEEITTFRRRLQQFALSTEQLQLIYFREITQTHSPHERLTNNGIIVFRTAYEIVNELITIYVYILSCRDLPKMDVFGASDPYVILELLPSTLYPKRPKEDKTNTIKRTLDPEFNQSFLWYRLPLNIVHTPGAVLRLSVWDEDIVKEDDFIGECFIPLISIESLKNRASIRDVPVSEVRLKRQNKNAQPRVFELIRNRAKFDQEAALFLKQRTRAMASDNGSDNASVISDDRNSSGSYASTALRSLLCMLPFNVGFGFHSTTHDRSDIDDDEEII
;
A
#
# COMPACT_ATOMS: atom_id res chain seq x y z
N GLN A 1 -14.87 4.83 -10.05
CA GLN A 1 -14.97 4.41 -8.64
C GLN A 1 -15.84 5.43 -7.97
N GLU A 2 -16.80 4.98 -7.18
CA GLU A 2 -17.73 5.84 -6.45
C GLU A 2 -17.26 6.08 -4.99
N PRO A 3 -17.91 6.98 -4.23
CA PRO A 3 -17.67 7.12 -2.80
C PRO A 3 -17.95 5.80 -2.02
N PRO A 4 -17.29 5.56 -0.87
CA PRO A 4 -17.49 4.36 -0.06
C PRO A 4 -18.96 4.01 0.21
N ASP A 5 -19.78 5.01 0.59
CA ASP A 5 -21.20 4.84 0.91
C ASP A 5 -22.01 4.23 -0.24
N PHE A 6 -21.62 4.47 -1.49
CA PHE A 6 -22.25 3.81 -2.64
C PHE A 6 -22.03 2.30 -2.58
N TYR A 7 -20.80 1.87 -2.34
CA TYR A 7 -20.44 0.46 -2.26
C TYR A 7 -21.01 -0.22 -1.02
N GLU A 8 -21.14 0.50 0.10
CA GLU A 8 -21.84 0.00 1.29
C GLU A 8 -23.31 -0.32 0.97
N ARG A 9 -24.03 0.57 0.26
CA ARG A 9 -25.42 0.32 -0.16
C ARG A 9 -25.54 -0.85 -1.14
N VAL A 10 -24.57 -0.97 -2.05
CA VAL A 10 -24.51 -2.12 -2.98
C VAL A 10 -24.27 -3.42 -2.20
N LEU A 11 -23.34 -3.43 -1.22
CA LEU A 11 -23.09 -4.59 -0.35
C LEU A 11 -24.34 -4.99 0.45
N GLN A 12 -25.02 -4.03 1.06
CA GLN A 12 -26.25 -4.31 1.81
C GLN A 12 -27.34 -4.91 0.91
N SER A 13 -27.46 -4.41 -0.31
CA SER A 13 -28.43 -4.93 -1.29
C SER A 13 -28.03 -6.33 -1.76
N PHE A 14 -26.74 -6.54 -2.03
CA PHE A 14 -26.18 -7.83 -2.43
C PHE A 14 -26.38 -8.89 -1.35
N ASP A 15 -26.14 -8.56 -0.08
CA ASP A 15 -26.30 -9.46 1.05
C ASP A 15 -27.78 -9.85 1.26
N ARG A 16 -28.72 -8.92 1.05
CA ARG A 16 -30.15 -9.22 1.07
C ARG A 16 -30.57 -10.17 -0.04
N LEU A 17 -30.06 -9.96 -1.26
CA LEU A 17 -30.31 -10.85 -2.40
C LEU A 17 -29.72 -12.25 -2.13
N ALA A 18 -28.52 -12.33 -1.58
CA ALA A 18 -27.90 -13.61 -1.22
C ALA A 18 -28.76 -14.40 -0.22
N ILE A 19 -29.24 -13.77 0.84
CA ILE A 19 -30.16 -14.39 1.83
C ILE A 19 -31.46 -14.87 1.15
N TYR A 20 -32.04 -14.04 0.28
CA TYR A 20 -33.25 -14.40 -0.44
C TYR A 20 -33.03 -15.64 -1.31
N PHE A 21 -31.99 -15.66 -2.15
CA PHE A 21 -31.72 -16.82 -3.01
C PHE A 21 -31.31 -18.06 -2.21
N GLU A 22 -30.59 -17.91 -1.09
CA GLU A 22 -30.33 -19.03 -0.17
C GLU A 22 -31.62 -19.62 0.42
N SER A 23 -32.62 -18.78 0.76
CA SER A 23 -33.91 -19.28 1.22
C SER A 23 -34.70 -20.01 0.12
N VAL A 24 -34.72 -19.48 -1.12
CA VAL A 24 -35.41 -20.11 -2.25
C VAL A 24 -34.76 -21.45 -2.64
N CYS A 25 -33.42 -21.52 -2.68
CA CYS A 25 -32.71 -22.78 -2.99
C CYS A 25 -32.90 -23.86 -1.91
N ARG A 26 -33.25 -23.50 -0.67
CA ARG A 26 -33.60 -24.47 0.38
C ARG A 26 -35.01 -25.02 0.21
N GLU A 27 -35.92 -24.25 -0.35
CA GLU A 27 -37.30 -24.65 -0.62
C GLU A 27 -37.40 -25.50 -1.90
N GLU A 28 -36.63 -25.15 -2.94
CA GLU A 28 -36.57 -25.86 -4.22
C GLU A 28 -35.28 -26.70 -4.31
N GLN A 29 -35.35 -27.98 -3.90
CA GLN A 29 -34.20 -28.90 -3.77
C GLN A 29 -33.37 -29.20 -5.05
N ASP A 30 -33.66 -28.56 -6.19
CA ASP A 30 -33.13 -28.92 -7.51
C ASP A 30 -32.43 -27.77 -8.27
N ILE A 31 -32.26 -26.58 -7.67
CA ILE A 31 -31.55 -25.47 -8.33
C ILE A 31 -30.09 -25.42 -7.83
N PRO A 32 -29.09 -25.78 -8.65
CA PRO A 32 -27.70 -25.55 -8.29
C PRO A 32 -27.46 -24.04 -8.18
N GLY A 33 -27.08 -23.59 -6.98
CA GLY A 33 -26.77 -22.19 -6.73
C GLY A 33 -25.61 -21.68 -7.59
N PRO A 34 -25.49 -20.36 -7.79
CA PRO A 34 -24.39 -19.75 -8.53
C PRO A 34 -23.00 -20.16 -7.98
N PRO A 35 -21.93 -20.15 -8.81
CA PRO A 35 -20.60 -20.52 -8.36
C PRO A 35 -20.16 -19.66 -7.18
N CYS A 36 -19.94 -20.31 -6.03
CA CYS A 36 -19.64 -19.63 -4.77
C CYS A 36 -18.40 -18.72 -4.87
N GLU A 37 -17.44 -19.06 -5.73
CA GLU A 37 -16.19 -18.32 -5.88
C GLU A 37 -16.35 -16.94 -6.56
N GLU A 38 -17.19 -16.82 -7.59
CA GLU A 38 -17.42 -15.55 -8.29
C GLU A 38 -18.15 -14.56 -7.38
N ILE A 39 -19.18 -15.04 -6.67
CA ILE A 39 -19.94 -14.27 -5.66
C ILE A 39 -19.01 -13.82 -4.54
N THR A 40 -18.18 -14.72 -4.02
CA THR A 40 -17.24 -14.40 -2.95
C THR A 40 -16.21 -13.38 -3.41
N THR A 41 -15.71 -13.51 -4.65
CA THR A 41 -14.73 -12.58 -5.23
C THR A 41 -15.33 -11.20 -5.49
N PHE A 42 -16.56 -11.15 -6.01
CA PHE A 42 -17.29 -9.91 -6.21
C PHE A 42 -17.56 -9.21 -4.87
N ARG A 43 -18.05 -9.95 -3.86
CA ARG A 43 -18.27 -9.44 -2.51
C ARG A 43 -17.00 -8.87 -1.90
N ARG A 44 -15.88 -9.58 -2.00
CA ARG A 44 -14.57 -9.13 -1.50
C ARG A 44 -14.13 -7.81 -2.15
N ARG A 45 -14.37 -7.68 -3.47
CA ARG A 45 -14.04 -6.46 -4.21
C ARG A 45 -14.92 -5.29 -3.78
N LEU A 46 -16.22 -5.50 -3.61
CA LEU A 46 -17.14 -4.49 -3.08
C LEU A 46 -16.74 -4.06 -1.66
N GLN A 47 -16.39 -5.01 -0.79
CA GLN A 47 -15.89 -4.74 0.56
C GLN A 47 -14.65 -3.83 0.53
N GLN A 48 -13.68 -4.11 -0.35
CA GLN A 48 -12.52 -3.24 -0.52
C GLN A 48 -12.88 -1.82 -0.98
N PHE A 49 -13.84 -1.69 -1.89
CA PHE A 49 -14.30 -0.38 -2.35
C PHE A 49 -15.07 0.42 -1.29
N ALA A 50 -15.73 -0.27 -0.35
CA ALA A 50 -16.45 0.32 0.78
C ALA A 50 -15.55 0.78 1.93
N LEU A 51 -14.25 0.42 1.94
CA LEU A 51 -13.33 0.87 2.97
C LEU A 51 -13.12 2.39 2.93
N SER A 52 -12.95 2.99 4.11
CA SER A 52 -12.56 4.39 4.27
C SER A 52 -11.14 4.63 3.78
N THR A 53 -10.80 5.88 3.49
CA THR A 53 -9.44 6.24 3.05
C THR A 53 -8.38 5.89 4.10
N GLU A 54 -8.64 6.15 5.39
CA GLU A 54 -7.79 5.70 6.50
C GLU A 54 -7.55 4.18 6.47
N GLN A 55 -8.60 3.37 6.28
CA GLN A 55 -8.47 1.92 6.22
C GLN A 55 -7.63 1.46 5.01
N LEU A 56 -7.77 2.13 3.86
CA LEU A 56 -6.94 1.85 2.69
C LEU A 56 -5.47 2.19 2.94
N GLN A 57 -5.20 3.30 3.63
CA GLN A 57 -3.83 3.67 4.02
C GLN A 57 -3.22 2.65 4.99
N LEU A 58 -3.99 2.15 5.98
CA LEU A 58 -3.55 1.08 6.88
C LEU A 58 -3.19 -0.20 6.12
N ILE A 59 -4.03 -0.63 5.17
CA ILE A 59 -3.74 -1.79 4.32
C ILE A 59 -2.45 -1.55 3.52
N TYR A 60 -2.29 -0.36 2.93
CA TYR A 60 -1.08 0.01 2.20
C TYR A 60 0.18 -0.11 3.06
N PHE A 61 0.20 0.53 4.23
CA PHE A 61 1.36 0.52 5.13
C PHE A 61 1.68 -0.88 5.65
N ARG A 62 0.64 -1.70 5.91
CA ARG A 62 0.83 -3.11 6.27
C ARG A 62 1.49 -3.90 5.13
N GLU A 63 1.04 -3.72 3.89
CA GLU A 63 1.58 -4.45 2.75
C GLU A 63 3.04 -4.07 2.48
N ILE A 64 3.38 -2.77 2.45
CA ILE A 64 4.76 -2.33 2.16
C ILE A 64 5.77 -2.69 3.27
N THR A 65 5.31 -2.89 4.51
CA THR A 65 6.17 -3.28 5.64
C THR A 65 6.42 -4.79 5.68
N GLN A 66 5.54 -5.59 5.08
CA GLN A 66 5.65 -7.05 4.99
C GLN A 66 6.38 -7.52 3.72
N THR A 67 6.32 -6.74 2.64
CA THR A 67 7.06 -7.06 1.41
C THR A 67 8.55 -6.81 1.59
N HIS A 68 9.33 -7.89 1.59
CA HIS A 68 10.78 -7.85 1.38
C HIS A 68 11.05 -7.95 -0.12
N SER A 69 11.40 -6.85 -0.78
CA SER A 69 11.81 -6.90 -2.19
C SER A 69 13.24 -7.45 -2.30
N PRO A 70 13.51 -8.45 -3.15
CA PRO A 70 14.87 -8.96 -3.39
C PRO A 70 15.86 -7.88 -3.85
N HIS A 71 15.36 -6.84 -4.53
CA HIS A 71 16.15 -5.69 -4.99
C HIS A 71 16.60 -4.74 -3.86
N GLU A 72 16.08 -4.88 -2.64
CA GLU A 72 16.46 -4.06 -1.46
C GLU A 72 17.94 -4.18 -1.11
N ARG A 73 18.59 -5.27 -1.52
CA ARG A 73 20.01 -5.50 -1.28
C ARG A 73 20.94 -4.62 -2.12
N LEU A 74 20.44 -4.03 -3.21
CA LEU A 74 21.27 -3.34 -4.20
C LEU A 74 21.16 -1.80 -4.14
N THR A 75 20.16 -1.25 -3.47
CA THR A 75 19.97 0.21 -3.42
C THR A 75 20.96 0.87 -2.46
N ASN A 76 21.67 1.91 -2.91
CA ASN A 76 22.64 2.66 -2.11
C ASN A 76 22.06 3.94 -1.50
N ASN A 77 21.02 3.80 -0.67
CA ASN A 77 20.35 4.93 -0.03
C ASN A 77 20.82 5.18 1.42
N GLY A 78 21.85 4.46 1.87
CA GLY A 78 22.36 4.49 3.23
C GLY A 78 21.52 3.76 4.28
N ILE A 79 21.97 3.84 5.53
CA ILE A 79 21.40 3.18 6.71
C ILE A 79 21.04 4.25 7.74
N ILE A 80 19.86 4.16 8.33
CA ILE A 80 19.48 4.96 9.49
C ILE A 80 19.62 4.13 10.77
N VAL A 81 20.20 4.74 11.80
CA VAL A 81 20.49 4.14 13.11
C VAL A 81 19.69 4.86 14.18
N PHE A 82 18.83 4.13 14.89
CA PHE A 82 17.92 4.72 15.86
C PHE A 82 17.56 3.74 16.99
N ARG A 83 16.87 4.24 18.02
CA ARG A 83 16.17 3.42 19.02
C ARG A 83 14.71 3.84 19.07
N THR A 84 13.82 2.88 19.27
CA THR A 84 12.41 3.15 19.54
C THR A 84 11.91 2.30 20.69
N ALA A 85 11.05 2.89 21.50
CA ALA A 85 10.31 2.16 22.50
C ALA A 85 9.04 2.91 22.86
N TYR A 86 8.11 2.25 23.54
CA TYR A 86 6.93 2.92 24.06
C TYR A 86 6.73 2.65 25.55
N GLU A 87 6.10 3.58 26.24
CA GLU A 87 5.73 3.45 27.64
C GLU A 87 4.21 3.59 27.77
N ILE A 88 3.62 2.83 28.69
CA ILE A 88 2.19 2.97 29.02
C ILE A 88 2.10 3.64 30.38
N VAL A 89 1.41 4.78 30.43
CA VAL A 89 1.08 5.50 31.66
C VAL A 89 -0.40 5.83 31.63
N ASN A 90 -1.16 5.35 32.62
CA ASN A 90 -2.61 5.59 32.74
C ASN A 90 -3.39 5.24 31.46
N GLU A 91 -3.19 4.04 30.91
CA GLU A 91 -3.81 3.55 29.67
C GLU A 91 -3.51 4.39 28.40
N LEU A 92 -2.55 5.30 28.49
CA LEU A 92 -2.05 6.08 27.37
C LEU A 92 -0.62 5.70 27.06
N ILE A 93 -0.26 5.79 25.78
CA ILE A 93 1.08 5.49 25.30
C ILE A 93 1.88 6.78 25.10
N THR A 94 3.15 6.73 25.47
CA THR A 94 4.19 7.63 24.95
C THR A 94 5.14 6.82 24.08
N ILE A 95 5.26 7.18 22.80
CA ILE A 95 6.26 6.61 21.89
C ILE A 95 7.51 7.47 21.97
N TYR A 96 8.66 6.86 22.20
CA TYR A 96 9.97 7.49 22.21
C TYR A 96 10.77 7.05 20.98
N VAL A 97 11.43 8.00 20.33
CA VAL A 97 12.35 7.75 19.23
C VAL A 97 13.64 8.50 19.50
N TYR A 98 14.78 7.81 19.39
CA TYR A 98 16.10 8.41 19.51
C TYR A 98 16.84 8.17 18.20
N ILE A 99 17.05 9.24 17.42
CA ILE A 99 17.79 9.18 16.16
C ILE A 99 19.28 9.35 16.49
N LEU A 100 20.07 8.31 16.24
CA LEU A 100 21.51 8.35 16.51
C LEU A 100 22.23 8.97 15.32
N SER A 101 22.18 8.31 14.16
CA SER A 101 22.96 8.67 12.99
C SER A 101 22.39 8.09 11.70
N CYS A 102 22.97 8.50 10.57
CA CYS A 102 22.92 7.72 9.33
C CYS A 102 24.33 7.33 8.91
N ARG A 103 24.45 6.32 8.05
CA ARG A 103 25.71 5.90 7.44
C ARG A 103 25.55 5.64 5.95
N ASP A 104 26.62 5.82 5.19
CA ASP A 104 26.68 5.50 3.75
C ASP A 104 25.57 6.20 2.92
N LEU A 105 25.18 7.43 3.27
CA LEU A 105 24.21 8.18 2.48
C LEU A 105 24.77 8.49 1.08
N PRO A 106 23.94 8.50 0.02
CA PRO A 106 24.38 8.93 -1.30
C PRO A 106 24.69 10.43 -1.30
N LYS A 107 25.66 10.81 -2.14
CA LYS A 107 25.96 12.22 -2.42
C LYS A 107 24.88 12.77 -3.35
N MET A 108 24.01 13.66 -2.86
CA MET A 108 22.99 14.31 -3.70
C MET A 108 23.48 15.63 -4.29
N ASP A 109 24.36 16.33 -3.57
CA ASP A 109 24.95 17.59 -4.02
C ASP A 109 26.02 17.45 -5.10
N VAL A 110 25.99 18.35 -6.10
CA VAL A 110 27.02 18.40 -7.16
C VAL A 110 28.38 18.78 -6.57
N PHE A 111 28.40 19.78 -5.69
CA PHE A 111 29.60 20.41 -5.13
C PHE A 111 29.78 20.18 -3.62
N GLY A 112 29.66 18.95 -3.13
CA GLY A 112 29.89 18.65 -1.72
C GLY A 112 29.29 17.32 -1.32
N ALA A 113 29.50 16.89 -0.08
CA ALA A 113 28.63 15.86 0.51
C ALA A 113 27.27 16.48 0.84
N SER A 114 26.26 15.65 1.07
CA SER A 114 24.91 16.09 1.45
C SER A 114 24.86 16.83 2.79
N ASP A 115 23.81 17.62 2.99
CA ASP A 115 23.35 18.27 4.20
C ASP A 115 22.11 17.52 4.78
N PRO A 116 22.27 16.29 5.29
CA PRO A 116 21.13 15.46 5.67
C PRO A 116 20.37 15.90 6.93
N TYR A 117 19.06 15.65 6.91
CA TYR A 117 18.16 15.68 8.08
C TYR A 117 17.12 14.56 8.03
N VAL A 118 16.49 14.25 9.16
CA VAL A 118 15.46 13.21 9.29
C VAL A 118 14.11 13.85 9.62
N ILE A 119 13.07 13.49 8.86
CA ILE A 119 11.67 13.74 9.19
C ILE A 119 11.07 12.46 9.78
N LEU A 120 10.38 12.59 10.91
CA LEU A 120 9.68 11.54 11.61
C LEU A 120 8.17 11.80 11.57
N GLU A 121 7.37 10.78 11.24
CA GLU A 121 5.91 10.89 11.19
C GLU A 121 5.23 9.61 11.72
N LEU A 122 4.11 9.79 12.43
CA LEU A 122 3.20 8.69 12.72
C LEU A 122 2.11 8.63 11.64
N LEU A 123 1.99 7.48 10.97
CA LEU A 123 1.09 7.29 9.84
C LEU A 123 0.14 6.11 10.07
N PRO A 124 -1.09 6.15 9.52
CA PRO A 124 -1.75 7.30 8.89
C PRO A 124 -1.92 8.50 9.83
N SER A 125 -1.73 9.73 9.32
CA SER A 125 -1.83 10.94 10.16
C SER A 125 -3.24 11.14 10.74
N THR A 126 -4.26 10.55 10.12
CA THR A 126 -5.66 10.61 10.56
C THR A 126 -5.90 9.93 11.91
N LEU A 127 -5.06 8.95 12.28
CA LEU A 127 -5.08 8.35 13.61
C LEU A 127 -4.60 9.31 14.71
N TYR A 128 -3.95 10.42 14.32
CA TYR A 128 -3.25 11.34 15.23
C TYR A 128 -3.65 12.81 15.01
N PRO A 129 -4.96 13.16 14.98
CA PRO A 129 -5.44 14.46 14.50
C PRO A 129 -5.02 15.67 15.36
N LYS A 130 -4.59 15.44 16.60
CA LYS A 130 -4.14 16.47 17.56
C LYS A 130 -2.62 16.52 17.72
N ARG A 131 -1.88 15.92 16.79
CA ARG A 131 -0.41 15.85 16.84
C ARG A 131 0.21 16.63 15.69
N PRO A 132 1.45 17.12 15.86
CA PRO A 132 2.24 17.55 14.72
C PRO A 132 2.25 16.45 13.66
N LYS A 133 2.10 16.84 12.40
CA LYS A 133 2.14 15.88 11.29
C LYS A 133 3.52 15.27 11.15
N GLU A 134 4.56 16.06 11.44
CA GLU A 134 5.96 15.68 11.35
C GLU A 134 6.78 16.35 12.45
N ASP A 135 7.86 15.68 12.84
CA ASP A 135 8.98 16.24 13.60
C ASP A 135 10.26 16.14 12.75
N LYS A 136 11.19 17.09 12.86
CA LYS A 136 12.42 17.14 12.06
C LYS A 136 13.66 17.26 12.96
N THR A 137 14.74 16.56 12.59
CA THR A 137 16.05 16.75 13.22
C THR A 137 16.73 18.03 12.77
N ASN A 138 17.76 18.45 13.50
CA ASN A 138 18.71 19.41 12.93
C ASN A 138 19.35 18.84 11.66
N THR A 139 19.59 19.72 10.69
CA THR A 139 20.39 19.44 9.50
C THR A 139 21.88 19.38 9.88
N ILE A 140 22.60 18.36 9.41
CA ILE A 140 24.05 18.26 9.59
C ILE A 140 24.70 18.47 8.24
N LYS A 141 25.57 19.46 8.15
CA LYS A 141 26.12 19.90 6.87
C LYS A 141 27.27 19.02 6.38
N ARG A 142 27.31 18.79 5.08
CA ARG A 142 28.43 18.27 4.29
C ARG A 142 28.96 16.94 4.82
N THR A 143 28.07 15.99 5.05
CA THR A 143 28.41 14.64 5.52
C THR A 143 27.50 13.58 4.93
N LEU A 144 28.05 12.39 4.70
CA LEU A 144 27.28 11.19 4.33
C LEU A 144 27.02 10.28 5.54
N ASP A 145 27.60 10.62 6.69
CA ASP A 145 27.52 9.88 7.95
C ASP A 145 27.13 10.84 9.11
N PRO A 146 25.93 11.45 9.07
CA PRO A 146 25.50 12.43 10.06
C PRO A 146 25.25 11.79 11.44
N GLU A 147 25.69 12.43 12.51
CA GLU A 147 25.38 12.06 13.91
C GLU A 147 24.39 13.06 14.53
N PHE A 148 23.11 12.70 14.57
CA PHE A 148 22.04 13.56 15.10
C PHE A 148 21.98 13.55 16.62
N ASN A 149 21.97 12.36 17.23
CA ASN A 149 21.82 12.17 18.67
C ASN A 149 20.62 12.91 19.28
N GLN A 150 19.46 12.91 18.60
CA GLN A 150 18.26 13.67 18.98
C GLN A 150 17.09 12.77 19.41
N SER A 151 16.37 13.18 20.45
CA SER A 151 15.21 12.48 20.98
C SER A 151 13.90 13.16 20.60
N PHE A 152 12.92 12.36 20.21
CA PHE A 152 11.55 12.76 19.89
C PHE A 152 10.58 11.89 20.69
N LEU A 153 9.40 12.44 20.97
CA LEU A 153 8.34 11.68 21.61
C LEU A 153 6.95 12.15 21.20
N TRP A 154 6.02 11.19 21.12
CA TRP A 154 4.59 11.47 21.04
C TRP A 154 3.91 10.91 22.29
N TYR A 155 3.50 11.81 23.19
CA TYR A 155 2.88 11.49 24.47
C TYR A 155 1.36 11.37 24.36
N ARG A 156 0.71 10.68 25.30
CA ARG A 156 -0.77 10.61 25.42
C ARG A 156 -1.46 10.11 24.14
N LEU A 157 -0.97 9.02 23.58
CA LEU A 157 -1.60 8.33 22.46
C LEU A 157 -2.54 7.22 22.98
N PRO A 158 -3.63 6.89 22.27
CA PRO A 158 -4.48 5.75 22.63
C PRO A 158 -3.70 4.43 22.63
N LEU A 159 -3.91 3.56 23.62
CA LEU A 159 -3.20 2.27 23.73
C LEU A 159 -3.38 1.37 22.50
N ASN A 160 -4.54 1.42 21.84
CA ASN A 160 -4.81 0.55 20.70
C ASN A 160 -3.92 0.81 19.48
N ILE A 161 -3.26 1.97 19.35
CA ILE A 161 -2.48 2.30 18.14
C ILE A 161 -1.30 1.35 17.91
N VAL A 162 -0.67 0.84 18.98
CA VAL A 162 0.45 -0.11 18.86
C VAL A 162 -0.03 -1.51 18.52
N HIS A 163 -1.35 -1.74 18.52
CA HIS A 163 -1.97 -2.97 18.08
C HIS A 163 -2.67 -2.84 16.72
N THR A 164 -2.73 -1.63 16.16
CA THR A 164 -3.38 -1.37 14.86
C THR A 164 -2.46 -1.81 13.71
N PRO A 165 -2.83 -2.84 12.92
CA PRO A 165 -2.04 -3.25 11.76
C PRO A 165 -1.99 -2.12 10.72
N GLY A 166 -0.79 -1.80 10.24
CA GLY A 166 -0.59 -0.70 9.28
C GLY A 166 -0.38 0.68 9.92
N ALA A 167 -0.52 0.81 11.24
CA ALA A 167 0.01 1.97 11.94
C ALA A 167 1.54 1.88 11.97
N VAL A 168 2.23 2.91 11.47
CA VAL A 168 3.68 2.91 11.29
C VAL A 168 4.30 4.22 11.77
N LEU A 169 5.53 4.13 12.26
CA LEU A 169 6.46 5.24 12.34
C LEU A 169 7.24 5.30 11.03
N ARG A 170 7.14 6.40 10.29
CA ARG A 170 7.97 6.67 9.12
C ARG A 170 9.17 7.50 9.54
N LEU A 171 10.35 7.07 9.11
CA LEU A 171 11.58 7.87 9.16
C LEU A 171 12.02 8.13 7.72
N SER A 172 12.15 9.39 7.33
CA SER A 172 12.64 9.76 6.00
C SER A 172 13.82 10.71 6.09
N VAL A 173 14.83 10.44 5.27
CA VAL A 173 16.06 11.21 5.19
C VAL A 173 16.02 12.06 3.93
N TRP A 174 16.37 13.32 4.08
CA TRP A 174 16.34 14.35 3.06
C TRP A 174 17.65 15.11 3.08
N ASP A 175 18.06 15.62 1.92
CA ASP A 175 19.15 16.56 1.77
C ASP A 175 18.59 17.99 1.73
N GLU A 176 19.09 18.90 2.58
CA GLU A 176 18.62 20.28 2.63
C GLU A 176 19.32 21.14 1.58
N ASP A 177 18.54 21.72 0.67
CA ASP A 177 19.05 22.50 -0.43
C ASP A 177 18.78 24.00 -0.24
N ILE A 178 19.81 24.84 -0.45
CA ILE A 178 19.66 26.29 -0.28
C ILE A 178 18.83 26.93 -1.40
N VAL A 179 18.92 26.39 -2.62
CA VAL A 179 18.39 27.04 -3.84
C VAL A 179 17.23 26.28 -4.47
N LYS A 180 17.22 24.95 -4.38
CA LYS A 180 16.18 24.07 -4.95
C LYS A 180 15.34 23.43 -3.83
N GLU A 181 14.35 22.64 -4.23
CA GLU A 181 13.64 21.79 -3.27
C GLU A 181 14.57 20.70 -2.74
N ASP A 182 14.49 20.42 -1.44
CA ASP A 182 15.21 19.35 -0.77
C ASP A 182 15.09 17.99 -1.47
N ASP A 183 16.22 17.33 -1.67
CA ASP A 183 16.28 16.02 -2.31
C ASP A 183 15.94 14.90 -1.31
N PHE A 184 14.97 14.07 -1.66
CA PHE A 184 14.65 12.87 -0.88
C PHE A 184 15.76 11.81 -1.05
N ILE A 185 16.37 11.37 0.06
CA ILE A 185 17.39 10.32 0.05
C ILE A 185 16.74 8.94 0.14
N GLY A 186 15.86 8.74 1.12
CA GLY A 186 15.17 7.47 1.33
C GLY A 186 14.36 7.44 2.61
N GLU A 187 13.58 6.38 2.82
CA GLU A 187 12.74 6.23 4.00
C GLU A 187 12.68 4.78 4.50
N CYS A 188 12.27 4.61 5.74
CA CYS A 188 11.84 3.32 6.28
C CYS A 188 10.54 3.47 7.07
N PHE A 189 9.83 2.35 7.22
CA PHE A 189 8.57 2.25 7.93
C PHE A 189 8.70 1.20 9.02
N ILE A 190 8.48 1.61 10.26
CA ILE A 190 8.52 0.74 11.43
C ILE A 190 7.07 0.53 11.87
N PRO A 191 6.52 -0.70 11.75
CA PRO A 191 5.22 -1.02 12.32
C PRO A 191 5.18 -0.68 13.82
N LEU A 192 4.16 0.05 14.28
CA LEU A 192 4.06 0.37 15.71
C LEU A 192 3.92 -0.89 16.57
N ILE A 193 3.36 -1.96 16.00
CA ILE A 193 3.25 -3.29 16.61
C ILE A 193 4.60 -3.97 16.85
N SER A 194 5.66 -3.56 16.15
CA SER A 194 7.02 -4.09 16.39
C SER A 194 7.84 -3.26 17.38
N ILE A 195 7.31 -2.13 17.87
CA ILE A 195 8.02 -1.31 18.87
C ILE A 195 7.81 -1.95 20.25
N GLU A 196 8.89 -2.14 21.00
CA GLU A 196 8.84 -2.78 22.32
C GLU A 196 8.50 -1.79 23.44
N SER A 197 7.93 -2.33 24.52
CA SER A 197 7.65 -1.54 25.73
C SER A 197 8.90 -1.30 26.57
N LEU A 198 9.03 -0.10 27.16
CA LEU A 198 10.08 0.27 28.11
C LEU A 198 9.97 -0.40 29.49
N LYS A 199 8.92 -1.19 29.78
CA LYS A 199 8.61 -1.71 31.13
C LYS A 199 9.78 -2.29 31.94
N ASN A 200 10.83 -2.79 31.29
CA ASN A 200 12.03 -3.36 31.93
C ASN A 200 13.31 -2.55 31.71
N ARG A 201 13.22 -1.30 31.24
CA ARG A 201 14.35 -0.42 30.90
C ARG A 201 14.18 0.94 31.57
N ALA A 202 15.26 1.48 32.11
CA ALA A 202 15.24 2.78 32.77
C ALA A 202 15.18 3.94 31.76
N SER A 203 15.76 3.75 30.58
CA SER A 203 15.83 4.77 29.54
C SER A 203 15.69 4.18 28.14
N ILE A 204 15.25 5.01 27.19
CA ILE A 204 15.38 4.70 25.75
C ILE A 204 16.83 4.42 25.34
N ARG A 205 17.83 4.93 26.08
CA ARG A 205 19.25 4.65 25.80
C ARG A 205 19.62 3.17 26.02
N ASP A 206 18.86 2.46 26.85
CA ASP A 206 19.07 1.03 27.16
C ASP A 206 18.39 0.10 26.14
N VAL A 207 17.65 0.68 25.18
CA VAL A 207 16.99 -0.06 24.10
C VAL A 207 18.03 -0.48 23.06
N PRO A 208 17.97 -1.71 22.51
CA PRO A 208 18.81 -2.13 21.40
C PRO A 208 18.74 -1.16 20.23
N VAL A 209 19.89 -0.94 19.61
CA VAL A 209 19.98 -0.10 18.41
C VAL A 209 19.33 -0.85 17.25
N SER A 210 18.47 -0.14 16.53
CA SER A 210 17.92 -0.56 15.25
C SER A 210 18.72 0.08 14.13
N GLU A 211 19.17 -0.75 13.19
CA GLU A 211 19.82 -0.31 11.95
C GLU A 211 18.97 -0.74 10.77
N VAL A 212 18.48 0.22 10.00
CA VAL A 212 17.55 -0.05 8.88
C VAL A 212 18.08 0.60 7.61
N ARG A 213 18.19 -0.18 6.53
CA ARG A 213 18.55 0.36 5.22
C ARG A 213 17.38 1.17 4.65
N LEU A 214 17.69 2.38 4.19
CA LEU A 214 16.70 3.29 3.62
C LEU A 214 16.24 2.78 2.26
N LYS A 215 14.93 2.92 2.01
CA LYS A 215 14.28 2.47 0.78
C LYS A 215 13.75 3.67 0.01
N ARG A 216 13.86 3.60 -1.31
CA ARG A 216 13.05 4.41 -2.22
C ARG A 216 11.98 3.51 -2.78
N GLN A 217 10.71 3.90 -2.66
CA GLN A 217 9.65 3.06 -3.18
C GLN A 217 9.61 3.11 -4.70
N ASN A 218 9.64 1.94 -5.33
CA ASN A 218 9.53 1.80 -6.77
C ASN A 218 8.08 2.10 -7.23
N LYS A 219 7.91 3.08 -8.12
CA LYS A 219 6.61 3.46 -8.70
C LYS A 219 5.88 2.29 -9.38
N ASN A 220 6.63 1.36 -9.94
CA ASN A 220 6.12 0.23 -10.73
C ASN A 220 5.81 -1.00 -9.88
N ALA A 221 6.26 -1.04 -8.62
CA ALA A 221 6.06 -2.15 -7.70
C ALA A 221 5.20 -1.75 -6.49
N GLN A 222 4.08 -1.06 -6.74
CA GLN A 222 3.16 -0.63 -5.68
C GLN A 222 2.12 -1.72 -5.36
N PRO A 223 1.69 -1.86 -4.10
CA PRO A 223 0.65 -2.80 -3.75
C PRO A 223 -0.69 -2.44 -4.41
N ARG A 224 -1.59 -3.42 -4.62
CA ARG A 224 -2.86 -3.22 -5.35
C ARG A 224 -3.74 -2.13 -4.73
N VAL A 225 -3.68 -1.97 -3.41
CA VAL A 225 -4.42 -0.93 -2.70
C VAL A 225 -3.99 0.50 -3.09
N PHE A 226 -2.77 0.69 -3.60
CA PHE A 226 -2.30 2.00 -4.06
C PHE A 226 -3.12 2.52 -5.24
N GLU A 227 -3.48 1.65 -6.21
CA GLU A 227 -4.36 2.03 -7.33
C GLU A 227 -5.80 2.35 -6.86
N LEU A 228 -6.24 1.70 -5.79
CA LEU A 228 -7.54 1.97 -5.19
C LEU A 228 -7.57 3.38 -4.56
N ILE A 229 -6.51 3.74 -3.83
CA ILE A 229 -6.34 5.11 -3.29
C ILE A 229 -6.19 6.11 -4.43
N ARG A 230 -5.44 5.77 -5.48
CA ARG A 230 -5.28 6.59 -6.69
C ARG A 230 -6.61 6.98 -7.31
N ASN A 231 -7.50 6.02 -7.48
CA ASN A 231 -8.81 6.27 -8.04
C ASN A 231 -9.72 7.06 -7.08
N ARG A 232 -9.58 6.86 -5.76
CA ARG A 232 -10.32 7.60 -4.72
C ARG A 232 -9.93 9.08 -4.65
N ALA A 233 -8.66 9.42 -4.88
CA ALA A 233 -8.18 10.80 -4.88
C ALA A 233 -8.85 11.74 -5.90
N LYS A 234 -9.62 11.21 -6.86
CA LYS A 234 -10.43 12.01 -7.78
C LYS A 234 -11.56 12.78 -7.07
N PHE A 235 -11.99 12.31 -5.90
CA PHE A 235 -13.12 12.88 -5.16
C PHE A 235 -12.89 12.95 -3.64
N ASP A 236 -11.79 12.38 -3.12
CA ASP A 236 -11.45 12.37 -1.70
C ASP A 236 -10.13 13.14 -1.46
N GLN A 237 -10.20 14.21 -0.66
CA GLN A 237 -9.05 15.07 -0.37
C GLN A 237 -7.97 14.36 0.46
N GLU A 238 -8.34 13.47 1.38
CA GLU A 238 -7.40 12.71 2.18
C GLU A 238 -6.59 11.76 1.30
N ALA A 239 -7.26 11.08 0.36
CA ALA A 239 -6.60 10.22 -0.60
C ALA A 239 -5.67 11.02 -1.53
N ALA A 240 -6.09 12.22 -1.94
CA ALA A 240 -5.26 13.11 -2.76
C ALA A 240 -4.00 13.59 -2.01
N LEU A 241 -4.12 13.94 -0.73
CA LEU A 241 -2.98 14.33 0.11
C LEU A 241 -2.00 13.17 0.31
N PHE A 242 -2.52 11.97 0.58
CA PHE A 242 -1.71 10.75 0.69
C PHE A 242 -0.90 10.51 -0.60
N LEU A 243 -1.54 10.56 -1.76
CA LEU A 243 -0.83 10.36 -3.03
C LEU A 243 0.20 11.44 -3.31
N LYS A 244 -0.10 12.71 -2.99
CA LYS A 244 0.86 13.80 -3.15
C LYS A 244 2.13 13.52 -2.33
N GLN A 245 1.95 13.11 -1.07
CA GLN A 245 3.05 12.77 -0.18
C GLN A 245 3.86 11.56 -0.71
N ARG A 246 3.17 10.46 -1.08
CA ARG A 246 3.81 9.24 -1.58
C ARG A 246 4.51 9.46 -2.92
N THR A 247 3.91 10.23 -3.83
CA THR A 247 4.49 10.53 -5.15
C THR A 247 5.73 11.39 -5.02
N ARG A 248 5.78 12.37 -4.09
CA ARG A 248 6.98 13.17 -3.83
C ARG A 248 8.17 12.29 -3.43
N ALA A 249 7.95 11.33 -2.52
CA ALA A 249 8.99 10.37 -2.11
C ALA A 249 9.42 9.45 -3.27
N MET A 250 8.54 9.16 -4.24
CA MET A 250 8.88 8.34 -5.41
C MET A 250 9.50 9.15 -6.57
N ALA A 251 9.23 10.45 -6.68
CA ALA A 251 9.60 11.27 -7.84
C ALA A 251 11.10 11.61 -7.90
N SER A 252 11.80 11.61 -6.77
CA SER A 252 13.25 11.89 -6.68
C SER A 252 14.15 10.77 -7.22
N ASP A 253 13.59 9.79 -7.95
CA ASP A 253 14.28 8.64 -8.52
C ASP A 253 14.60 8.76 -10.03
N ASN A 254 14.63 9.98 -10.59
CA ASN A 254 14.91 10.20 -12.03
C ASN A 254 16.39 9.95 -12.44
N GLY A 255 17.15 9.19 -11.65
CA GLY A 255 18.46 8.69 -12.05
C GLY A 255 18.32 7.31 -12.66
N SER A 256 18.46 7.23 -13.99
CA SER A 256 18.45 6.04 -14.86
C SER A 256 17.08 5.42 -15.16
N ASP A 257 16.54 5.72 -16.35
CA ASP A 257 15.89 4.73 -17.24
C ASP A 257 15.54 5.40 -18.58
N ASN A 258 16.47 5.28 -19.54
CA ASN A 258 16.21 5.48 -20.98
C ASN A 258 15.97 4.11 -21.60
N ALA A 259 14.72 3.72 -21.87
CA ALA A 259 14.40 2.65 -22.82
C ALA A 259 12.93 2.74 -23.31
N SER A 260 12.80 3.38 -24.49
CA SER A 260 11.88 3.09 -25.61
C SER A 260 10.44 2.63 -25.35
N VAL A 261 9.54 3.55 -25.70
CA VAL A 261 8.19 3.38 -26.24
C VAL A 261 8.17 2.39 -27.42
N ILE A 262 7.24 1.42 -27.42
CA ILE A 262 6.56 0.94 -28.63
C ILE A 262 5.07 0.74 -28.30
N SER A 263 4.26 1.57 -28.94
CA SER A 263 2.81 1.45 -29.12
C SER A 263 2.50 0.43 -30.22
N ASP A 264 1.39 -0.29 -30.12
CA ASP A 264 0.61 -0.64 -31.32
C ASP A 264 -0.88 -0.81 -31.01
N ASP A 265 -1.67 -0.21 -31.91
CA ASP A 265 -3.12 -0.06 -31.92
C ASP A 265 -3.78 -1.10 -32.87
N ARG A 266 -5.12 -1.19 -32.72
CA ARG A 266 -6.19 -1.62 -33.68
C ARG A 266 -6.55 -3.11 -33.70
N ASN A 267 -7.78 -3.55 -34.01
CA ASN A 267 -9.19 -3.08 -34.01
C ASN A 267 -9.95 -4.21 -34.76
N SER A 268 -11.10 -4.73 -34.28
CA SER A 268 -12.26 -5.14 -35.13
C SER A 268 -13.40 -5.81 -34.34
N SER A 269 -14.58 -5.71 -34.95
CA SER A 269 -16.00 -5.70 -34.53
C SER A 269 -16.81 -7.03 -34.53
N GLY A 270 -17.93 -7.02 -33.77
CA GLY A 270 -19.22 -7.71 -34.01
C GLY A 270 -19.44 -9.07 -33.28
N SER A 271 -20.61 -9.51 -32.78
CA SER A 271 -22.01 -9.03 -32.75
C SER A 271 -22.95 -10.12 -32.14
N TYR A 272 -23.85 -9.77 -31.18
CA TYR A 272 -25.14 -10.39 -30.66
C TYR A 272 -25.23 -11.92 -30.33
N ALA A 273 -25.90 -12.48 -29.31
CA ALA A 273 -26.90 -12.09 -28.31
C ALA A 273 -27.02 -13.15 -27.17
N SER A 274 -27.45 -12.76 -25.96
CA SER A 274 -28.38 -13.49 -25.06
C SER A 274 -28.65 -12.67 -23.79
N THR A 275 -29.93 -12.44 -23.46
CA THR A 275 -30.46 -11.18 -22.89
C THR A 275 -31.14 -11.35 -21.53
N ALA A 276 -30.71 -12.25 -20.63
CA ALA A 276 -31.40 -12.43 -19.33
C ALA A 276 -30.55 -12.14 -18.08
N LEU A 277 -29.21 -12.13 -18.18
CA LEU A 277 -28.30 -11.83 -17.05
C LEU A 277 -27.59 -10.47 -17.16
N ARG A 278 -27.98 -9.63 -18.13
CA ARG A 278 -27.43 -8.28 -18.35
C ARG A 278 -28.06 -7.18 -17.49
N SER A 279 -29.20 -7.44 -16.83
CA SER A 279 -29.90 -6.38 -16.07
C SER A 279 -29.26 -6.05 -14.72
N LEU A 280 -28.45 -6.96 -14.14
CA LEU A 280 -27.77 -6.74 -12.85
C LEU A 280 -26.28 -6.37 -12.97
N LEU A 281 -25.66 -6.58 -14.15
CA LEU A 281 -24.24 -6.27 -14.39
C LEU A 281 -23.98 -4.97 -15.18
N CYS A 282 -25.01 -4.31 -15.73
CA CYS A 282 -24.83 -3.07 -16.53
C CYS A 282 -24.77 -1.75 -15.73
N MET A 283 -24.70 -1.78 -14.39
CA MET A 283 -24.54 -0.56 -13.58
C MET A 283 -23.10 -0.23 -13.18
N LEU A 284 -22.08 -0.95 -13.66
CA LEU A 284 -20.67 -0.64 -13.37
C LEU A 284 -19.80 -0.79 -14.63
N PRO A 285 -18.94 0.20 -14.97
CA PRO A 285 -18.03 0.07 -16.09
C PRO A 285 -16.83 -0.77 -15.64
N PHE A 286 -16.46 -1.82 -16.39
CA PHE A 286 -15.09 -2.15 -16.79
C PHE A 286 -15.08 -3.49 -17.52
N ASN A 287 -14.53 -3.44 -18.73
CA ASN A 287 -14.38 -4.52 -19.69
C ASN A 287 -12.99 -5.17 -19.48
N VAL A 288 -12.91 -6.48 -19.28
CA VAL A 288 -11.69 -7.27 -19.52
C VAL A 288 -12.13 -8.65 -20.01
N GLY A 289 -11.80 -8.98 -21.25
CA GLY A 289 -12.03 -10.29 -21.83
C GLY A 289 -10.85 -11.23 -21.63
N PHE A 290 -11.13 -12.54 -21.57
CA PHE A 290 -10.23 -13.62 -21.97
C PHE A 290 -11.09 -14.79 -22.46
N GLY A 291 -10.74 -15.33 -23.63
CA GLY A 291 -11.44 -16.45 -24.27
C GLY A 291 -10.96 -17.81 -23.78
N PHE A 292 -11.87 -18.78 -23.78
CA PHE A 292 -11.55 -20.21 -23.68
C PHE A 292 -11.85 -20.90 -25.01
N HIS A 293 -10.93 -21.77 -25.41
CA HIS A 293 -11.10 -22.81 -26.44
C HIS A 293 -12.30 -23.70 -26.10
N SER A 294 -13.13 -24.04 -27.10
CA SER A 294 -13.95 -25.25 -27.07
C SER A 294 -13.67 -26.09 -28.31
N THR A 295 -13.06 -27.24 -28.07
CA THR A 295 -13.18 -28.48 -28.84
C THR A 295 -14.65 -28.81 -29.14
N THR A 296 -14.96 -29.15 -30.39
CA THR A 296 -16.22 -29.78 -30.79
C THR A 296 -16.02 -31.27 -30.98
N HIS A 297 -16.91 -32.04 -30.37
CA HIS A 297 -17.06 -33.48 -30.46
C HIS A 297 -17.86 -33.89 -31.71
N ASP A 298 -17.45 -35.03 -32.27
CA ASP A 298 -18.19 -36.13 -32.89
C ASP A 298 -19.42 -35.91 -33.78
N ARG A 299 -19.35 -36.57 -34.95
CA ARG A 299 -20.44 -37.36 -35.52
C ARG A 299 -19.89 -38.55 -36.35
N SER A 300 -19.97 -39.73 -35.73
CA SER A 300 -20.40 -41.05 -36.24
C SER A 300 -20.30 -41.41 -37.73
N ASP A 301 -19.57 -42.51 -37.93
CA ASP A 301 -19.86 -43.73 -38.73
C ASP A 301 -19.76 -43.70 -40.27
N ILE A 302 -18.85 -44.55 -40.78
CA ILE A 302 -19.11 -45.67 -41.72
C ILE A 302 -17.80 -46.50 -41.83
N ASP A 303 -17.93 -47.80 -41.57
CA ASP A 303 -16.94 -48.86 -41.82
C ASP A 303 -16.63 -49.01 -43.32
N ASP A 304 -15.38 -49.38 -43.65
CA ASP A 304 -15.08 -50.49 -44.55
C ASP A 304 -13.55 -50.76 -44.59
N ASP A 305 -13.26 -52.06 -44.62
CA ASP A 305 -12.01 -52.76 -44.38
C ASP A 305 -10.90 -52.63 -45.44
N GLU A 306 -9.71 -53.10 -45.04
CA GLU A 306 -8.64 -53.74 -45.87
C GLU A 306 -7.80 -52.87 -46.83
N GLU A 307 -6.54 -53.15 -47.13
CA GLU A 307 -5.45 -53.99 -46.59
C GLU A 307 -4.17 -53.46 -47.28
N ILE A 308 -3.02 -53.81 -46.73
CA ILE A 308 -1.68 -53.52 -47.26
C ILE A 308 -1.38 -54.42 -48.48
N ILE A 309 -1.27 -53.83 -49.68
CA ILE A 309 -0.23 -53.99 -50.75
C ILE A 309 -0.75 -53.34 -52.05
#